data_AF-A0A1G7IFW2-F1
#
_entry.id   AF-A0A1G7IFW2-F1
#
_cell.length_a   1.000
_cell.length_b   1.000
_cell.length_c   1.000
_cell.angle_alpha   90.00
_cell.angle_beta   90.00
_cell.angle_gamma   90.00
#
_symmetry.space_group_name_H-M   'P 1'
#
loop_
_entity.id
_entity.type
_entity.pdbx_description
1 polymer ?
#
loop_
_entity_poly.entity_id
_entity_poly.type
_entity_poly.pdbx_seq_one_letter_code
_entity_poly.pdbx_strand_id
1 'polypeptide(L)'
;MGHLELTEWQKRVLGYLAQAGEARLSEVARALGAGEAGLKDLLTRLKARGLVESTARRTWRPTGQGLLALKGVPSRPSSLAAHPGFASLLALLPVPEYRALLRLTVAVAYLRRKAPHLGPMPWLGAYGPPGTGKSTVGEAALALVGGRFFDVRAMTPGEALGRRRQTQGGGWEVEPPATLEGPITVLDELGEAQAELQRALFALVNDRPTVLIEGQELPHRAAIYATWNPEAREVPLPEGAKRRGLLLNTAPYVRTLHKAFLREGVGERLRELLDTYPSPWVDLEALPSPNLEGVDPGPLREALYRLLTPKGKGEVPLGALRPLAVAYNTLYFPEKEASLVEVAYDMALLLASRPGLLLPGWAKALQGLRGGLPLEEPTPQEGSKDYRARMEEWGRRKRLEAALARLTRELHRYRSLTREEEVARAELLGKVEALREELGKEASPAPLEALEEDGKALLRAMEELLERIRHRLEVERKRLLEEAKSLKAQALEAYNLAQKLKALAYRNPEEGMRLLEERGMVQRVAVAALPAPKEKPPEERVMQGFSVALGLLLGLSGRREGWSLALEAALPKAPPSLAPVWTFQGQEVKDLARFLWEMANRLEGWARQNSSKAQSLREKVRGLA
;
A
#
# COMPACT_ATOMS: atom_id res chain seq x y z
N MET A 1 13.89 -10.49 18.41
CA MET A 1 15.23 -10.93 17.95
C MET A 1 16.03 -11.30 19.20
N GLY A 2 16.67 -12.48 19.22
CA GLY A 2 17.42 -12.94 20.39
C GLY A 2 18.59 -12.01 20.72
N HIS A 3 18.81 -11.72 22.01
CA HIS A 3 19.93 -10.91 22.47
C HIS A 3 21.26 -11.56 22.03
N LEU A 4 22.01 -10.89 21.16
CA LEU A 4 23.37 -11.29 20.81
C LEU A 4 24.28 -10.97 21.99
N GLU A 5 24.46 -11.91 22.91
CA GLU A 5 25.43 -11.76 23.99
C GLU A 5 26.85 -11.72 23.41
N LEU A 6 27.57 -10.64 23.71
CA LEU A 6 28.99 -10.51 23.42
C LEU A 6 29.81 -11.08 24.57
N THR A 7 30.85 -11.84 24.26
CA THR A 7 31.88 -12.20 25.26
C THR A 7 32.60 -10.96 25.77
N GLU A 8 33.13 -11.00 26.99
CA GLU A 8 33.91 -9.89 27.56
C GLU A 8 35.10 -9.48 26.67
N TRP A 9 35.70 -10.45 25.98
CA TRP A 9 36.76 -10.18 25.02
C TRP A 9 36.26 -9.44 23.77
N GLN A 10 35.10 -9.81 23.23
CA GLN A 10 34.47 -9.09 22.13
C GLN A 10 34.09 -7.66 22.52
N LYS A 11 33.58 -7.46 23.74
CA LYS A 11 33.26 -6.13 24.28
C LYS A 11 34.52 -5.26 24.41
N ARG A 12 35.63 -5.80 24.90
CA ARG A 12 36.90 -5.07 24.99
C ARG A 12 37.43 -4.61 23.63
N VAL A 13 37.41 -5.50 22.63
CA VAL A 13 37.85 -5.18 21.26
C VAL A 13 36.95 -4.15 20.60
N LEU A 14 35.63 -4.34 20.68
CA LEU A 14 34.65 -3.38 20.16
C LEU A 14 34.74 -2.03 20.91
N GLY A 15 34.95 -2.04 22.22
CA GLY A 15 35.09 -0.85 23.05
C GLY A 15 36.33 -0.03 22.71
N TYR A 16 37.46 -0.69 22.48
CA TYR A 16 38.66 -0.02 22.00
C TYR A 16 38.45 0.61 20.61
N LEU A 17 37.86 -0.14 19.67
CA LEU A 17 37.56 0.38 18.33
C LEU A 17 36.54 1.53 18.37
N ALA A 18 35.58 1.50 19.29
CA ALA A 18 34.62 2.57 19.51
C ALA A 18 35.26 3.85 20.05
N GLN A 19 36.28 3.73 20.92
CA GLN A 19 37.03 4.89 21.43
C GLN A 19 38.01 5.44 20.40
N ALA A 20 38.69 4.57 19.65
CA ALA A 20 39.65 4.97 18.63
C ALA A 20 38.99 5.47 17.34
N GLY A 21 37.70 5.16 17.13
CA GLY A 21 36.95 5.42 15.90
C GLY A 21 37.34 4.48 14.75
N GLU A 22 38.63 4.35 14.48
CA GLU A 22 39.21 3.46 13.47
C GLU A 22 40.65 3.12 13.88
N ALA A 23 41.05 1.85 13.80
CA ALA A 23 42.40 1.43 14.18
C ALA A 23 42.95 0.29 13.31
N ARG A 24 44.27 0.23 13.14
CA ARG A 24 44.96 -0.90 12.50
C ARG A 24 44.98 -2.11 13.42
N LEU A 25 45.06 -3.30 12.84
CA LEU A 25 45.16 -4.55 13.59
C LEU A 25 46.30 -4.51 14.63
N SER A 26 47.47 -4.00 14.23
CA SER A 26 48.66 -3.87 15.10
C SER A 26 48.47 -2.89 16.26
N GLU A 27 47.66 -1.84 16.08
CA GLU A 27 47.37 -0.84 17.12
C GLU A 27 46.44 -1.43 18.17
N VAL A 28 45.38 -2.11 17.72
CA VAL A 28 44.44 -2.82 18.60
C VAL A 28 45.16 -3.95 19.36
N ALA A 29 46.00 -4.72 18.68
CA ALA A 29 46.79 -5.80 19.27
C ALA A 29 47.74 -5.27 20.36
N ARG A 30 48.47 -4.18 20.07
CA ARG A 30 49.36 -3.53 21.04
C ARG A 30 48.60 -2.98 22.24
N ALA A 31 47.50 -2.27 22.01
CA ALA A 31 46.73 -1.65 23.09
C ALA A 31 46.05 -2.65 24.02
N LEU A 32 45.64 -3.80 23.48
CA LEU A 32 44.94 -4.84 24.24
C LEU A 32 45.85 -5.99 24.69
N GLY A 33 47.16 -5.92 24.42
CA GLY A 33 48.12 -6.96 24.77
C GLY A 33 47.81 -8.31 24.11
N ALA A 34 47.31 -8.30 22.87
CA ALA A 34 46.84 -9.49 22.16
C ALA A 34 47.74 -9.85 20.96
N GLY A 35 47.78 -11.14 20.60
CA GLY A 35 48.43 -11.58 19.37
C GLY A 35 47.62 -11.20 18.12
N GLU A 36 48.30 -10.70 17.08
CA GLU A 36 47.65 -10.20 15.86
C GLU A 36 46.83 -11.28 15.12
N ALA A 37 47.30 -12.53 15.08
CA ALA A 37 46.60 -13.62 14.40
C ALA A 37 45.23 -13.91 15.04
N GLY A 38 45.17 -14.06 16.36
CA GLY A 38 43.92 -14.32 17.08
C GLY A 38 42.96 -13.13 17.05
N LEU A 39 43.50 -11.90 17.03
CA LEU A 39 42.69 -10.69 16.88
C LEU A 39 42.11 -10.57 15.46
N LYS A 40 42.87 -10.94 14.43
CA LYS A 40 42.39 -10.95 13.04
C LYS A 40 41.24 -11.93 12.87
N ASP A 41 41.34 -13.14 13.43
CA ASP A 41 40.26 -14.14 13.38
C ASP A 41 39.01 -13.69 14.15
N LEU A 42 39.20 -12.98 15.27
CA LEU A 42 38.09 -12.37 16.00
C LEU A 42 37.41 -11.26 15.19
N LEU A 43 38.16 -10.34 14.59
CA LEU A 43 37.63 -9.23 13.79
C LEU A 43 36.92 -9.74 12.53
N THR A 44 37.44 -10.77 11.88
CA THR A 44 36.76 -11.44 10.77
C THR A 44 35.41 -12.04 11.20
N ARG A 45 35.35 -12.69 12.38
CA ARG A 45 34.09 -13.23 12.94
C ARG A 45 33.11 -12.14 13.33
N LEU A 46 33.58 -11.04 13.92
CA LEU A 46 32.75 -9.87 14.24
C LEU A 46 32.24 -9.20 12.96
N LYS A 47 33.04 -9.17 11.90
CA LYS A 47 32.64 -8.66 10.59
C LYS A 47 31.59 -9.53 9.92
N ALA A 48 31.75 -10.85 9.98
CA ALA A 48 30.74 -11.80 9.51
C ALA A 48 29.39 -11.64 10.25
N ARG A 49 29.43 -11.20 11.52
CA ARG A 49 28.25 -10.86 12.33
C ARG A 49 27.74 -9.43 12.13
N GLY A 50 28.34 -8.66 11.22
CA GLY A 50 27.98 -7.27 10.96
C GLY A 50 28.29 -6.29 12.09
N LEU A 51 29.17 -6.64 13.03
CA LEU A 51 29.50 -5.81 14.22
C LEU A 51 30.74 -4.92 14.03
N VAL A 52 31.62 -5.26 13.09
CA VAL A 52 32.76 -4.42 12.69
C VAL A 52 32.89 -4.44 11.17
N GLU A 53 33.55 -3.45 10.61
CA GLU A 53 33.90 -3.43 9.20
C GLU A 53 35.38 -3.09 9.00
N SER A 54 35.90 -3.48 7.84
CA SER A 54 37.29 -3.23 7.45
C SER A 54 37.32 -2.18 6.34
N THR A 55 38.14 -1.14 6.48
CA THR A 55 38.27 -0.10 5.45
C THR A 55 39.28 -0.50 4.36
N ALA A 56 39.29 0.25 3.25
CA ALA A 56 40.30 0.11 2.19
C ALA A 56 41.75 0.31 2.70
N ARG A 57 41.94 1.00 3.83
CA ARG A 57 43.25 1.26 4.45
C ARG A 57 43.72 0.15 5.41
N ARG A 58 43.06 -1.02 5.39
CA ARG A 58 43.34 -2.17 6.29
C ARG A 58 43.17 -1.87 7.78
N THR A 59 42.32 -0.90 8.10
CA THR A 59 41.88 -0.57 9.46
C THR A 59 40.51 -1.16 9.73
N TRP A 60 40.15 -1.25 11.00
CA TRP A 60 38.88 -1.79 11.47
C TRP A 60 38.15 -0.72 12.28
N ARG A 61 36.82 -0.70 12.17
CA ARG A 61 35.93 0.15 12.97
C ARG A 61 34.64 -0.58 13.33
N PRO A 62 33.96 -0.22 14.42
CA PRO A 62 32.70 -0.86 14.77
C PRO A 62 31.59 -0.36 13.82
N THR A 63 30.66 -1.24 13.46
CA THR A 63 29.43 -0.84 12.78
C THR A 63 28.44 -0.30 13.82
N GLY A 64 27.33 0.31 13.38
CA GLY A 64 26.28 0.74 14.31
C GLY A 64 25.67 -0.44 15.10
N GLN A 65 25.52 -1.63 14.50
CA GLN A 65 25.13 -2.85 15.23
C GLN A 65 26.20 -3.28 16.26
N GLY A 66 27.49 -3.12 15.95
CA GLY A 66 28.58 -3.38 16.89
C GLY A 66 28.56 -2.45 18.10
N LEU A 67 28.27 -1.18 17.87
CA LEU A 67 28.11 -0.18 18.94
C LEU A 67 26.89 -0.47 19.82
N LEU A 68 25.77 -0.90 19.21
CA LEU A 68 24.57 -1.32 19.95
C LEU A 68 24.80 -2.58 20.78
N ALA A 69 25.46 -3.58 20.21
CA ALA A 69 25.81 -4.81 20.92
C ALA A 69 26.79 -4.53 22.08
N LEU A 70 27.69 -3.56 21.93
CA LEU A 70 28.64 -3.13 22.96
C LEU A 70 27.96 -2.37 24.12
N LYS A 71 27.08 -1.41 23.81
CA LYS A 71 26.48 -0.50 24.81
C LYS A 71 25.21 -1.08 25.47
N GLY A 72 24.65 -2.16 24.93
CA GLY A 72 23.25 -2.51 25.15
C GLY A 72 22.33 -1.48 24.46
N VAL A 73 21.02 -1.76 24.38
CA VAL A 73 20.06 -0.74 23.96
C VAL A 73 20.04 0.32 25.06
N PRO A 74 20.49 1.57 24.81
CA PRO A 74 20.45 2.59 25.83
C PRO A 74 19.00 2.85 26.24
N SER A 75 18.77 3.03 27.55
CA SER A 75 17.63 3.81 28.04
C SER A 75 17.58 5.13 27.26
N ARG A 76 16.39 5.47 26.74
CA ARG A 76 16.12 6.60 25.83
C ARG A 76 17.05 7.80 26.09
N PRO A 77 17.84 8.27 25.10
CA PRO A 77 18.82 9.32 25.33
C PRO A 77 18.16 10.64 25.75
N SER A 78 18.81 11.40 26.63
CA SER A 78 18.31 12.65 27.21
C SER A 78 18.31 13.84 26.24
N SER A 79 18.98 13.71 25.09
CA SER A 79 18.98 14.67 23.99
C SER A 79 19.35 13.97 22.68
N LEU A 80 19.15 14.64 21.55
CA LEU A 80 19.51 14.09 20.24
C LEU A 80 21.03 14.13 20.01
N ALA A 81 21.74 15.14 20.52
CA ALA A 81 23.21 15.18 20.49
C ALA A 81 23.87 14.01 21.25
N ALA A 82 23.22 13.49 22.30
CA ALA A 82 23.70 12.33 23.03
C ALA A 82 23.43 10.99 22.31
N HIS A 83 22.62 10.98 21.25
CA HIS A 83 22.30 9.76 20.52
C HIS A 83 23.52 9.27 19.70
N PRO A 84 23.93 8.00 19.82
CA PRO A 84 25.18 7.50 19.24
C PRO A 84 25.24 7.60 17.71
N GLY A 85 24.09 7.51 17.02
CA GLY A 85 24.00 7.65 15.57
C GLY A 85 23.99 9.09 15.05
N PHE A 86 23.82 10.11 15.90
CA PHE A 86 23.51 11.47 15.44
C PHE A 86 24.70 12.16 14.75
N ALA A 87 25.90 12.04 15.30
CA ALA A 87 27.10 12.58 14.67
C ALA A 87 27.37 11.93 13.29
N SER A 88 27.19 10.61 13.19
CA SER A 88 27.32 9.86 11.94
C SER A 88 26.27 10.28 10.91
N LEU A 89 25.04 10.54 11.35
CA LEU A 89 23.96 11.04 10.49
C LEU A 89 24.33 12.40 9.88
N LEU A 90 24.78 13.35 10.71
CA LEU A 90 25.20 14.66 10.23
C LEU A 90 26.40 14.56 9.27
N ALA A 91 27.36 13.69 9.54
CA ALA A 91 28.52 13.48 8.68
C ALA A 91 28.17 12.90 7.30
N LEU A 92 27.09 12.13 7.18
CA LEU A 92 26.59 11.62 5.90
C LEU A 92 25.88 12.69 5.08
N LEU A 93 25.36 13.76 5.71
CA LEU A 93 24.73 14.85 4.98
C LEU A 93 25.81 15.66 4.22
N PRO A 94 25.69 15.79 2.89
CA PRO A 94 26.79 16.19 2.02
C PRO A 94 27.14 17.67 2.09
N VAL A 95 26.22 18.52 2.56
CA VAL A 95 26.40 19.97 2.66
C VAL A 95 25.88 20.49 4.01
N PRO A 96 26.49 21.54 4.59
CA PRO A 96 26.05 22.13 5.86
C PRO A 96 24.59 22.56 5.84
N GLU A 97 24.09 23.03 4.69
CA GLU A 97 22.69 23.44 4.51
C GLU A 97 21.70 22.29 4.78
N TYR A 98 22.07 21.04 4.46
CA TYR A 98 21.23 19.86 4.77
C TYR A 98 21.23 19.57 6.27
N ARG A 99 22.38 19.75 6.94
CA ARG A 99 22.51 19.58 8.40
C ARG A 99 21.69 20.63 9.14
N ALA A 100 21.77 21.89 8.70
CA ALA A 100 20.96 23.00 9.19
C ALA A 100 19.47 22.71 9.02
N LEU A 101 19.04 22.29 7.83
CA LEU A 101 17.65 21.96 7.55
C LEU A 101 17.13 20.83 8.47
N LEU A 102 17.90 19.77 8.66
CA LEU A 102 17.53 18.68 9.56
C LEU A 102 17.40 19.16 11.01
N ARG A 103 18.41 19.89 11.52
CA ARG A 103 18.43 20.39 12.90
C ARG A 103 17.25 21.33 13.18
N LEU A 104 16.98 22.27 12.28
CA LEU A 104 15.85 23.19 12.35
C LEU A 104 14.50 22.45 12.30
N THR A 105 14.37 21.46 11.42
CA THR A 105 13.13 20.66 11.30
C THR A 105 12.79 19.94 12.60
N VAL A 106 13.77 19.28 13.21
CA VAL A 106 13.58 18.57 14.49
C VAL A 106 13.36 19.55 15.65
N ALA A 107 14.01 20.73 15.63
CA ALA A 107 13.78 21.78 16.62
C ALA A 107 12.33 22.31 16.59
N VAL A 108 11.78 22.56 15.40
CA VAL A 108 10.37 22.95 15.25
C VAL A 108 9.43 21.84 15.73
N ALA A 109 9.74 20.57 15.44
CA ALA A 109 8.96 19.42 15.92
C ALA A 109 8.89 19.35 17.44
N TYR A 110 10.03 19.50 18.11
CA TYR A 110 10.12 19.57 19.56
C TYR A 110 9.29 20.73 20.13
N LEU A 111 9.40 21.93 19.56
CA LEU A 111 8.67 23.11 20.02
C LEU A 111 7.15 22.98 19.82
N ARG A 112 6.71 22.52 18.64
CA ARG A 112 5.30 22.25 18.35
C ARG A 112 4.69 21.25 19.34
N ARG A 113 5.51 20.29 19.80
CA ARG A 113 5.08 19.29 20.76
C ARG A 113 5.07 19.79 22.21
N LYS A 114 6.14 20.46 22.66
CA LYS A 114 6.34 20.82 24.06
C LYS A 114 5.91 22.23 24.43
N ALA A 115 5.95 23.16 23.50
CA ALA A 115 5.62 24.56 23.76
C ALA A 115 5.07 25.28 22.52
N PRO A 116 3.90 24.83 22.01
CA PRO A 116 3.27 25.38 20.81
C PRO A 116 2.93 26.89 20.90
N HIS A 117 2.95 27.46 22.11
CA HIS A 117 2.63 28.86 22.37
C HIS A 117 3.85 29.81 22.33
N LEU A 118 5.08 29.31 22.17
CA LEU A 118 6.31 30.11 22.30
C LEU A 118 6.61 31.10 21.17
N GLY A 119 5.72 31.20 20.19
CA GLY A 119 5.84 32.14 19.09
C GLY A 119 5.63 31.48 17.73
N PRO A 120 5.82 32.25 16.65
CA PRO A 120 5.63 31.74 15.30
C PRO A 120 6.64 30.63 15.01
N MET A 121 6.13 29.47 14.64
CA MET A 121 6.95 28.30 14.30
C MET A 121 7.00 28.14 12.78
N PRO A 122 8.17 28.35 12.14
CA PRO A 122 8.25 28.29 10.70
C PRO A 122 7.98 26.87 10.21
N TRP A 123 7.46 26.76 8.99
CA TRP A 123 7.50 25.50 8.28
C TRP A 123 8.85 25.35 7.57
N LEU A 124 9.24 24.11 7.29
CA LEU A 124 10.53 23.79 6.69
C LEU A 124 10.33 23.16 5.32
N GLY A 125 11.33 23.28 4.45
CA GLY A 125 11.27 22.56 3.20
C GLY A 125 12.51 22.69 2.35
N ALA A 126 12.55 21.88 1.30
CA ALA A 126 13.61 21.91 0.31
C ALA A 126 13.03 21.91 -1.10
N TYR A 127 13.67 22.64 -2.00
CA TYR A 127 13.30 22.68 -3.40
C TYR A 127 14.50 22.69 -4.31
N GLY A 128 14.28 22.36 -5.57
CA GLY A 128 15.32 22.34 -6.59
C GLY A 128 15.29 21.04 -7.40
N PRO A 129 16.33 20.77 -8.21
CA PRO A 129 16.33 19.67 -9.17
C PRO A 129 16.05 18.30 -8.54
N PRO A 130 15.51 17.34 -9.32
CA PRO A 130 15.32 15.97 -8.85
C PRO A 130 16.67 15.31 -8.50
N GLY A 131 16.62 14.26 -7.67
CA GLY A 131 17.81 13.48 -7.30
C GLY A 131 18.78 14.18 -6.34
N THR A 132 18.43 15.33 -5.77
CA THR A 132 19.29 16.08 -4.84
C THR A 132 19.20 15.64 -3.38
N GLY A 133 18.30 14.71 -3.02
CA GLY A 133 18.15 14.21 -1.64
C GLY A 133 17.18 15.01 -0.75
N LYS A 134 16.29 15.83 -1.33
CA LYS A 134 15.29 16.64 -0.60
C LYS A 134 14.44 15.80 0.36
N SER A 135 13.90 14.68 -0.12
CA SER A 135 13.04 13.79 0.66
C SER A 135 13.82 13.09 1.78
N THR A 136 15.12 12.82 1.57
CA THR A 136 15.99 12.15 2.55
C THR A 136 16.14 12.93 3.85
N VAL A 137 16.11 14.26 3.83
CA VAL A 137 16.11 15.07 5.07
C VAL A 137 14.81 14.88 5.84
N GLY A 138 13.67 14.81 5.15
CA GLY A 138 12.37 14.53 5.76
C GLY A 138 12.31 13.11 6.36
N GLU A 139 12.79 12.10 5.62
CA GLU A 139 12.92 10.73 6.10
C GLU A 139 13.80 10.63 7.34
N ALA A 140 14.96 11.31 7.34
CA ALA A 140 15.84 11.38 8.50
C ALA A 140 15.10 12.00 9.69
N ALA A 141 14.41 13.15 9.51
CA ALA A 141 13.66 13.78 10.59
C ALA A 141 12.58 12.85 11.18
N LEU A 142 11.88 12.09 10.34
CA LEU A 142 10.90 11.09 10.77
C LEU A 142 11.53 9.95 11.57
N ALA A 143 12.70 9.47 11.16
CA ALA A 143 13.42 8.44 11.93
C ALA A 143 13.89 8.97 13.30
N LEU A 144 14.24 10.25 13.39
CA LEU A 144 14.72 10.87 14.62
C LEU A 144 13.63 11.04 15.68
N VAL A 145 12.44 11.51 15.29
CA VAL A 145 11.40 11.91 16.26
C VAL A 145 10.01 11.34 15.98
N GLY A 146 9.84 10.58 14.91
CA GLY A 146 8.55 10.03 14.49
C GLY A 146 7.69 11.03 13.74
N GLY A 147 6.55 10.56 13.24
CA GLY A 147 5.63 11.38 12.45
C GLY A 147 4.99 10.61 11.30
N ARG A 148 4.61 11.34 10.24
CA ARG A 148 3.97 10.80 9.05
C ARG A 148 4.65 11.28 7.77
N PHE A 149 4.72 10.40 6.78
CA PHE A 149 5.17 10.71 5.42
C PHE A 149 3.99 10.60 4.46
N PHE A 150 3.80 11.62 3.63
CA PHE A 150 2.78 11.66 2.59
C PHE A 150 3.43 11.99 1.25
N ASP A 151 3.25 11.10 0.27
CA ASP A 151 3.45 11.44 -1.13
C ASP A 151 2.21 12.22 -1.60
N VAL A 152 2.36 13.52 -1.83
CA VAL A 152 1.23 14.40 -2.12
C VAL A 152 0.56 14.04 -3.46
N ARG A 153 1.27 13.38 -4.38
CA ARG A 153 0.71 12.92 -5.67
C ARG A 153 -0.37 11.86 -5.50
N ALA A 154 -0.32 11.10 -4.41
CA ALA A 154 -1.28 10.05 -4.08
C ALA A 154 -2.34 10.52 -3.07
N MET A 155 -2.28 11.78 -2.63
CA MET A 155 -3.11 12.31 -1.55
C MET A 155 -4.39 12.95 -2.08
N THR A 156 -5.48 12.77 -1.33
CA THR A 156 -6.75 13.46 -1.56
C THR A 156 -6.91 14.68 -0.64
N PRO A 157 -7.69 15.72 -1.03
CA PRO A 157 -7.95 16.87 -0.15
C PRO A 157 -8.54 16.49 1.22
N GLY A 158 -9.38 15.44 1.28
CA GLY A 158 -9.95 14.95 2.54
C GLY A 158 -8.94 14.25 3.46
N GLU A 159 -7.83 13.73 2.94
CA GLU A 159 -6.72 13.23 3.76
C GLU A 159 -5.86 14.39 4.29
N ALA A 160 -5.74 15.46 3.51
CA ALA A 160 -4.97 16.64 3.89
C ALA A 160 -5.67 17.49 4.96
N LEU A 161 -6.99 17.68 4.85
CA LEU A 161 -7.77 18.57 5.71
C LEU A 161 -8.69 17.84 6.69
N GLY A 162 -8.93 16.55 6.50
CA GLY A 162 -9.81 15.78 7.37
C GLY A 162 -11.19 15.62 6.74
N ARG A 163 -12.05 14.84 7.40
CA ARG A 163 -13.37 14.46 6.88
C ARG A 163 -14.46 14.88 7.86
N ARG A 164 -15.63 15.23 7.33
CA ARG A 164 -16.81 15.47 8.17
C ARG A 164 -17.27 14.14 8.76
N ARG A 165 -17.36 14.08 10.08
CA ARG A 165 -17.92 12.96 10.84
C ARG A 165 -19.26 13.37 11.42
N GLN A 166 -20.31 12.59 11.16
CA GLN A 166 -21.64 12.86 11.68
C GLN A 166 -21.69 12.54 13.17
N THR A 167 -22.20 13.46 13.97
CA THR A 167 -22.37 13.26 15.43
C THR A 167 -23.77 12.72 15.72
N GLN A 168 -23.94 12.04 16.86
CA GLN A 168 -25.21 11.37 17.22
C GLN A 168 -26.42 12.31 17.33
N GLY A 169 -26.22 13.64 17.36
CA GLY A 169 -27.28 14.66 17.41
C GLY A 169 -27.65 15.30 16.06
N GLY A 170 -27.20 14.76 14.92
CA GLY A 170 -27.50 15.31 13.59
C GLY A 170 -26.59 16.47 13.13
N GLY A 171 -25.60 16.85 13.95
CA GLY A 171 -24.52 17.76 13.57
C GLY A 171 -23.35 17.02 12.90
N TRP A 172 -22.28 17.76 12.63
CA TRP A 172 -21.03 17.20 12.13
C TRP A 172 -19.82 17.84 12.80
N GLU A 173 -18.75 17.07 12.94
CA GLU A 173 -17.43 17.52 13.41
C GLU A 173 -16.38 17.25 12.33
N VAL A 174 -15.27 17.98 12.34
CA VAL A 174 -14.12 17.63 11.50
C VAL A 174 -13.29 16.60 12.25
N GLU A 175 -13.17 15.39 11.68
CA GLU A 175 -12.17 14.43 12.13
C GLU A 175 -10.77 15.00 11.82
N PRO A 176 -9.89 15.19 12.83
CA PRO A 176 -8.56 15.75 12.61
C PRO A 176 -7.79 14.92 11.57
N PRO A 177 -7.25 15.53 10.51
CA PRO A 177 -6.50 14.79 9.51
C PRO A 177 -5.21 14.21 10.08
N ALA A 178 -4.78 13.10 9.50
CA ALA A 178 -3.50 12.45 9.82
C ALA A 178 -2.28 13.37 9.60
N THR A 179 -2.43 14.44 8.80
CA THR A 179 -1.41 15.48 8.59
C THR A 179 -1.14 16.34 9.83
N LEU A 180 -2.06 16.39 10.79
CA LEU A 180 -1.88 17.09 12.07
C LEU A 180 -1.38 16.17 13.19
N GLU A 181 -1.32 14.87 12.94
CA GLU A 181 -0.88 13.87 13.91
C GLU A 181 0.64 13.75 14.01
N GLY A 182 1.12 13.49 15.22
CA GLY A 182 2.54 13.25 15.48
C GLY A 182 3.41 14.51 15.48
N PRO A 183 4.73 14.36 15.63
CA PRO A 183 5.63 15.50 15.75
C PRO A 183 6.01 16.15 14.42
N ILE A 184 6.05 15.38 13.33
CA ILE A 184 6.44 15.84 11.99
C ILE A 184 5.49 15.28 10.95
N THR A 185 5.15 16.11 9.96
CA THR A 185 4.48 15.71 8.73
C THR A 185 5.35 16.09 7.54
N VAL A 186 5.78 15.08 6.78
CA VAL A 186 6.53 15.24 5.53
C VAL A 186 5.56 15.20 4.35
N LEU A 187 5.54 16.27 3.56
CA LEU A 187 4.77 16.43 2.34
C LEU A 187 5.72 16.39 1.13
N ASP A 188 5.88 15.20 0.55
CA ASP A 188 6.80 14.99 -0.56
C ASP A 188 6.13 15.32 -1.92
N GLU A 189 6.90 15.97 -2.80
CA GLU A 189 6.45 16.37 -4.14
C GLU A 189 5.20 17.26 -4.15
N LEU A 190 5.14 18.23 -3.22
CA LEU A 190 4.05 19.20 -3.10
C LEU A 190 3.76 19.96 -4.42
N GLY A 191 4.77 20.16 -5.25
CA GLY A 191 4.65 20.85 -6.55
C GLY A 191 3.77 20.13 -7.56
N GLU A 192 3.64 18.81 -7.45
CA GLU A 192 2.85 17.96 -8.36
C GLU A 192 1.38 17.86 -7.94
N ALA A 193 1.02 18.41 -6.78
CA ALA A 193 -0.33 18.40 -6.28
C ALA A 193 -1.28 19.24 -7.15
N GLN A 194 -2.54 18.80 -7.28
CA GLN A 194 -3.58 19.61 -7.92
C GLN A 194 -3.77 20.95 -7.17
N ALA A 195 -4.15 22.01 -7.88
CA ALA A 195 -4.23 23.36 -7.33
C ALA A 195 -5.14 23.46 -6.08
N GLU A 196 -6.23 22.68 -6.04
CA GLU A 196 -7.13 22.61 -4.88
C GLU A 196 -6.44 21.99 -3.65
N LEU A 197 -5.70 20.90 -3.85
CA LEU A 197 -4.91 20.26 -2.81
C LEU A 197 -3.76 21.17 -2.32
N GLN A 198 -3.09 21.89 -3.23
CA GLN A 198 -2.07 22.88 -2.84
C GLN A 198 -2.66 23.99 -1.97
N ARG A 199 -3.83 24.52 -2.34
CA ARG A 199 -4.55 25.53 -1.54
C ARG A 199 -4.99 24.98 -0.19
N ALA A 200 -5.43 23.72 -0.14
CA ALA A 200 -5.78 23.04 1.10
C ALA A 200 -4.56 22.93 2.03
N LEU A 201 -3.44 22.40 1.50
CA LEU A 201 -2.23 22.19 2.27
C LEU A 201 -1.64 23.50 2.82
N PHE A 202 -1.85 24.65 2.17
CA PHE A 202 -1.45 25.97 2.69
C PHE A 202 -1.95 26.24 4.12
N ALA A 203 -3.13 25.72 4.50
CA ALA A 203 -3.65 25.89 5.85
C ALA A 203 -2.74 25.25 6.92
N LEU A 204 -2.06 24.16 6.57
CA LEU A 204 -1.09 23.47 7.43
C LEU A 204 0.24 24.24 7.52
N VAL A 205 0.57 25.01 6.49
CA VAL A 205 1.81 25.78 6.37
C VAL A 205 1.66 27.16 7.07
N ASN A 206 1.20 27.12 8.32
CA ASN A 206 0.94 28.28 9.17
C ASN A 206 1.85 28.29 10.39
N ASP A 207 2.19 29.48 10.90
CA ASP A 207 3.09 29.65 12.04
C ASP A 207 2.39 29.53 13.41
N ARG A 208 1.06 29.41 13.40
CA ARG A 208 0.21 29.32 14.60
C ARG A 208 0.02 27.89 15.11
N PRO A 209 -0.25 27.69 16.41
CA PRO A 209 -0.48 26.37 17.00
C PRO A 209 -1.87 25.78 16.71
N THR A 210 -2.70 26.47 15.92
CA THR A 210 -4.02 26.01 15.49
C THR A 210 -4.20 26.28 14.00
N VAL A 211 -5.06 25.48 13.36
CA VAL A 211 -5.48 25.63 11.97
C VAL A 211 -7.01 25.67 11.93
N LEU A 212 -7.56 26.55 11.10
CA LEU A 212 -9.00 26.62 10.87
C LEU A 212 -9.34 25.74 9.67
N ILE A 213 -10.12 24.68 9.89
CA ILE A 213 -10.60 23.77 8.84
C ILE A 213 -12.12 23.72 8.92
N GLU A 214 -12.80 24.05 7.82
CA GLU A 214 -14.27 24.04 7.75
C GLU A 214 -14.93 24.84 8.90
N GLY A 215 -14.30 25.95 9.32
CA GLY A 215 -14.78 26.80 10.41
C GLY A 215 -14.51 26.27 11.83
N GLN A 216 -13.86 25.11 11.98
CA GLN A 216 -13.45 24.54 13.26
C GLN A 216 -11.95 24.76 13.51
N GLU A 217 -11.60 25.26 14.69
CA GLU A 217 -10.19 25.41 15.09
C GLU A 217 -9.64 24.08 15.61
N LEU A 218 -8.68 23.52 14.89
CA LEU A 218 -8.02 22.27 15.22
C LEU A 218 -6.58 22.52 15.72
N PRO A 219 -6.09 21.79 16.73
CA PRO A 219 -4.70 21.88 17.17
C PRO A 219 -3.72 21.48 16.06
N HIS A 220 -2.74 22.34 15.78
CA HIS A 220 -1.68 22.11 14.80
C HIS A 220 -0.35 21.83 15.50
N ARG A 221 -0.13 20.55 15.85
CA ARG A 221 1.02 20.10 16.64
C ARG A 221 2.15 19.45 15.82
N ALA A 222 1.94 19.23 14.52
CA ALA A 222 2.98 18.72 13.64
C ALA A 222 3.88 19.87 13.13
N ALA A 223 5.18 19.64 13.05
CA ALA A 223 6.06 20.43 12.21
C ALA A 223 5.89 20.00 10.75
N ILE A 224 5.69 20.96 9.84
CA ILE A 224 5.53 20.66 8.42
C ILE A 224 6.88 20.76 7.72
N TYR A 225 7.26 19.68 7.03
CA TYR A 225 8.37 19.64 6.09
C TYR A 225 7.83 19.35 4.69
N ALA A 226 8.16 20.17 3.69
CA ALA A 226 7.68 19.96 2.32
C ALA A 226 8.81 19.97 1.27
N THR A 227 8.64 19.17 0.22
CA THR A 227 9.57 19.13 -0.92
C THR A 227 8.87 19.44 -2.24
N TRP A 228 9.59 20.03 -3.21
CA TRP A 228 9.09 20.17 -4.58
C TRP A 228 10.21 20.39 -5.61
N ASN A 229 9.91 20.10 -6.88
CA ASN A 229 10.74 20.45 -8.02
C ASN A 229 10.20 21.72 -8.69
N PRO A 230 11.02 22.77 -8.91
CA PRO A 230 10.55 24.03 -9.49
C PRO A 230 10.53 23.95 -11.03
N GLU A 231 9.49 23.37 -11.64
CA GLU A 231 9.35 23.37 -13.11
C GLU A 231 8.62 24.61 -13.67
N ALA A 232 7.93 25.40 -12.83
CA ALA A 232 7.23 26.62 -13.28
C ALA A 232 7.09 27.74 -12.22
N ARG A 233 7.26 27.43 -10.92
CA ARG A 233 7.18 28.40 -9.81
C ARG A 233 8.29 28.13 -8.79
N GLU A 234 8.89 29.19 -8.26
CA GLU A 234 9.95 29.10 -7.25
C GLU A 234 9.46 28.39 -5.97
N VAL A 235 8.18 28.59 -5.60
CA VAL A 235 7.48 27.90 -4.51
C VAL A 235 6.00 27.74 -4.90
N PRO A 236 5.39 26.53 -4.81
CA PRO A 236 3.98 26.28 -5.13
C PRO A 236 3.01 26.79 -4.03
N LEU A 237 3.43 27.78 -3.25
CA LEU A 237 2.67 28.35 -2.14
C LEU A 237 2.46 29.86 -2.33
N PRO A 238 1.35 30.42 -1.84
CA PRO A 238 1.13 31.86 -1.77
C PRO A 238 2.26 32.59 -1.04
N GLU A 239 2.51 33.86 -1.41
CA GLU A 239 3.55 34.71 -0.80
C GLU A 239 3.49 34.71 0.74
N GLY A 240 2.29 34.75 1.32
CA GLY A 240 2.12 34.71 2.77
C GLY A 240 2.71 33.47 3.45
N ALA A 241 2.69 32.30 2.80
CA ALA A 241 3.34 31.09 3.33
C ALA A 241 4.85 31.14 3.12
N LYS A 242 5.33 31.65 1.98
CA LYS A 242 6.78 31.77 1.71
C LYS A 242 7.48 32.56 2.82
N ARG A 243 6.86 33.66 3.28
CA ARG A 243 7.37 34.53 4.35
C ARG A 243 7.41 33.88 5.75
N ARG A 244 6.74 32.74 5.91
CA ARG A 244 6.67 31.98 7.18
C ARG A 244 7.53 30.72 7.16
N GLY A 245 8.30 30.50 6.09
CA GLY A 245 9.08 29.28 5.89
C GLY A 245 10.58 29.49 5.96
N LEU A 246 11.30 28.45 6.35
CA LEU A 246 12.75 28.34 6.17
C LEU A 246 13.03 27.26 5.14
N LEU A 247 13.49 27.69 3.96
CA LEU A 247 13.54 26.86 2.76
C LEU A 247 14.97 26.71 2.25
N LEU A 248 15.33 25.48 1.92
CA LEU A 248 16.57 25.15 1.24
C LEU A 248 16.37 25.10 -0.28
N ASN A 249 17.07 25.95 -1.00
CA ASN A 249 17.23 25.79 -2.45
C ASN A 249 18.44 24.89 -2.73
N THR A 250 18.19 23.72 -3.29
CA THR A 250 19.21 22.71 -3.62
C THR A 250 19.87 22.94 -4.97
N ALA A 251 19.32 23.83 -5.82
CA ALA A 251 19.83 24.09 -7.15
C ALA A 251 21.30 24.59 -7.19
N PRO A 252 21.79 25.42 -6.24
CA PRO A 252 23.19 25.86 -6.25
C PRO A 252 24.21 24.77 -5.92
N TYR A 253 23.78 23.66 -5.32
CA TYR A 253 24.65 22.59 -4.80
C TYR A 253 24.53 21.29 -5.58
N VAL A 254 23.81 21.35 -6.70
CA VAL A 254 23.27 20.19 -7.39
C VAL A 254 24.35 19.20 -7.87
N ARG A 255 25.54 19.64 -8.29
CA ARG A 255 26.60 18.70 -8.70
C ARG A 255 27.14 17.95 -7.49
N THR A 256 27.42 18.66 -6.39
CA THR A 256 27.83 18.07 -5.12
C THR A 256 26.79 17.07 -4.63
N LEU A 257 25.51 17.45 -4.65
CA LEU A 257 24.41 16.60 -4.20
C LEU A 257 24.22 15.38 -5.10
N HIS A 258 24.26 15.51 -6.43
CA HIS A 258 24.16 14.36 -7.33
C HIS A 258 25.35 13.43 -7.23
N LYS A 259 26.56 13.96 -7.08
CA LYS A 259 27.73 13.11 -6.80
C LYS A 259 27.50 12.30 -5.53
N ALA A 260 27.10 12.96 -4.45
CA ALA A 260 26.84 12.31 -3.16
C ALA A 260 25.72 11.26 -3.24
N PHE A 261 24.54 11.63 -3.76
CA PHE A 261 23.36 10.78 -3.73
C PHE A 261 23.31 9.73 -4.85
N LEU A 262 23.71 10.09 -6.09
CA LEU A 262 23.60 9.20 -7.25
C LEU A 262 24.85 8.35 -7.48
N ARG A 263 26.06 8.90 -7.21
CA ARG A 263 27.32 8.18 -7.45
C ARG A 263 27.90 7.54 -6.19
N GLU A 264 27.86 8.25 -5.07
CA GLU A 264 28.46 7.78 -3.80
C GLU A 264 27.45 7.09 -2.87
N GLY A 265 26.20 6.88 -3.31
CA GLY A 265 25.19 6.13 -2.56
C GLY A 265 24.89 6.69 -1.16
N VAL A 266 25.00 8.01 -0.95
CA VAL A 266 24.74 8.62 0.37
C VAL A 266 23.33 8.31 0.88
N GLY A 267 22.33 8.26 0.00
CA GLY A 267 20.96 7.93 0.38
C GLY A 267 20.80 6.52 0.96
N GLU A 268 21.50 5.54 0.40
CA GLU A 268 21.48 4.15 0.90
C GLU A 268 22.18 4.04 2.25
N ARG A 269 23.37 4.63 2.38
CA ARG A 269 24.11 4.68 3.66
C ARG A 269 23.34 5.40 4.77
N LEU A 270 22.59 6.44 4.42
CA LEU A 270 21.68 7.11 5.35
C LEU A 270 20.58 6.15 5.80
N ARG A 271 19.88 5.46 4.88
CA ARG A 271 18.85 4.49 5.25
C ARG A 271 19.39 3.36 6.12
N GLU A 272 20.54 2.79 5.78
CA GLU A 272 21.21 1.77 6.60
C GLU A 272 21.50 2.26 8.02
N LEU A 273 21.97 3.50 8.16
CA LEU A 273 22.19 4.11 9.48
C LEU A 273 20.86 4.32 10.22
N LEU A 274 19.82 4.80 9.55
CA LEU A 274 18.49 5.01 10.13
C LEU A 274 17.87 3.70 10.62
N ASP A 275 17.98 2.63 9.84
CA ASP A 275 17.46 1.29 10.17
C ASP A 275 18.27 0.59 11.27
N THR A 276 19.47 1.07 11.55
CA THR A 276 20.31 0.52 12.63
C THR A 276 19.71 0.76 14.02
N TYR A 277 18.98 1.87 14.20
CA TYR A 277 18.41 2.26 15.49
C TYR A 277 16.89 2.25 15.45
N PRO A 278 16.20 1.89 16.54
CA PRO A 278 14.74 1.93 16.58
C PRO A 278 14.24 3.36 16.40
N SER A 279 13.32 3.55 15.46
CA SER A 279 12.59 4.82 15.30
C SER A 279 11.39 4.88 16.27
N PRO A 280 11.12 6.05 16.90
CA PRO A 280 11.93 7.26 16.85
C PRO A 280 13.20 7.13 17.70
N TRP A 281 14.31 7.71 17.22
CA TRP A 281 15.59 7.72 17.96
C TRP A 281 15.49 8.45 19.30
N VAL A 282 14.65 9.49 19.36
CA VAL A 282 14.37 10.26 20.57
C VAL A 282 12.86 10.38 20.75
N ASP A 283 12.40 10.07 21.96
CA ASP A 283 11.03 10.33 22.37
C ASP A 283 10.91 11.78 22.83
N LEU A 284 10.31 12.63 21.98
CA LEU A 284 10.12 14.04 22.29
C LEU A 284 9.28 14.25 23.56
N GLU A 285 8.42 13.31 23.95
CA GLU A 285 7.64 13.43 25.17
C GLU A 285 8.46 13.25 26.45
N ALA A 286 9.53 12.47 26.39
CA ALA A 286 10.43 12.26 27.51
C ALA A 286 11.41 13.42 27.72
N LEU A 287 11.56 14.31 26.73
CA LEU A 287 12.46 15.47 26.82
C LEU A 287 11.90 16.55 27.77
N PRO A 288 12.79 17.30 28.46
CA PRO A 288 12.38 18.39 29.33
C PRO A 288 11.66 19.49 28.55
N SER A 289 10.80 20.23 29.24
CA SER A 289 10.14 21.41 28.67
C SER A 289 11.16 22.52 28.37
N PRO A 290 10.94 23.32 27.31
CA PRO A 290 11.88 24.37 26.91
C PRO A 290 11.97 25.47 27.97
N ASN A 291 13.19 25.86 28.34
CA ASN A 291 13.44 26.97 29.28
C ASN A 291 13.81 28.26 28.53
N LEU A 292 12.99 29.30 28.70
CA LEU A 292 13.16 30.62 28.09
C LEU A 292 14.12 31.56 28.84
N GLU A 293 14.49 31.23 30.09
CA GLU A 293 15.26 32.12 30.96
C GLU A 293 16.69 32.32 30.46
N GLY A 294 17.06 33.60 30.31
CA GLY A 294 18.39 34.03 29.88
C GLY A 294 18.61 33.97 28.37
N VAL A 295 17.59 33.64 27.56
CA VAL A 295 17.71 33.67 26.09
C VAL A 295 17.17 35.01 25.55
N ASP A 296 18.06 35.99 25.38
CA ASP A 296 17.77 37.24 24.69
C ASP A 296 18.29 37.21 23.23
N PRO A 297 17.41 37.08 22.23
CA PRO A 297 17.81 37.09 20.83
C PRO A 297 18.06 38.51 20.29
N GLY A 298 17.78 39.58 21.05
CA GLY A 298 17.72 40.97 20.57
C GLY A 298 18.92 41.39 19.72
N PRO A 299 20.16 41.30 20.26
CA PRO A 299 21.37 41.66 19.52
C PRO A 299 21.59 40.82 18.25
N LEU A 300 21.33 39.51 18.32
CA LEU A 300 21.55 38.60 17.20
C LEU A 300 20.48 38.73 16.11
N ARG A 301 19.24 38.98 16.52
CA ARG A 301 18.12 39.31 15.62
C ARG A 301 18.43 40.58 14.83
N GLU A 302 18.93 41.60 15.51
CA GLU A 302 19.34 42.87 14.89
C GLU A 302 20.52 42.65 13.94
N ALA A 303 21.52 41.85 14.34
CA ALA A 303 22.64 41.49 13.47
C ALA A 303 22.16 40.76 12.21
N LEU A 304 21.34 39.71 12.34
CA LEU A 304 20.76 39.01 11.19
C LEU A 304 19.94 39.95 10.31
N TYR A 305 19.11 40.81 10.89
CA TYR A 305 18.31 41.77 10.14
C TYR A 305 19.15 42.72 9.29
N ARG A 306 20.32 43.13 9.79
CA ARG A 306 21.29 43.94 9.02
C ARG A 306 21.96 43.18 7.89
N LEU A 307 22.08 41.86 8.00
CA LEU A 307 22.63 40.99 6.95
C LEU A 307 21.62 40.67 5.85
N LEU A 308 20.32 40.96 6.05
CA LEU A 308 19.28 40.72 5.06
C LEU A 308 19.23 41.84 4.01
N THR A 309 19.03 41.45 2.75
CA THR A 309 18.63 42.37 1.68
C THR A 309 17.20 42.89 1.91
N PRO A 310 16.72 43.93 1.20
CA PRO A 310 15.31 44.34 1.27
C PRO A 310 14.32 43.18 1.01
N LYS A 311 14.66 42.27 0.07
CA LYS A 311 13.88 41.06 -0.20
C LYS A 311 13.91 40.11 1.00
N GLY A 312 15.09 39.85 1.57
CA GLY A 312 15.25 39.01 2.77
C GLY A 312 14.43 39.50 3.95
N LYS A 313 14.43 40.81 4.22
CA LYS A 313 13.66 41.42 5.31
C LYS A 313 12.15 41.17 5.20
N GLY A 314 11.63 41.01 3.98
CA GLY A 314 10.22 40.72 3.74
C GLY A 314 9.85 39.23 3.85
N GLU A 315 10.82 38.32 3.87
CA GLU A 315 10.60 36.88 3.74
C GLU A 315 11.07 36.03 4.93
N VAL A 316 11.90 36.56 5.82
CA VAL A 316 12.53 35.77 6.88
C VAL A 316 11.73 35.83 8.20
N PRO A 317 11.36 34.68 8.79
CA PRO A 317 10.63 34.64 10.06
C PRO A 317 11.57 34.87 11.27
N LEU A 318 12.12 36.07 11.42
CA LEU A 318 13.08 36.39 12.51
C LEU A 318 12.50 36.22 13.93
N GLY A 319 11.17 36.26 14.08
CA GLY A 319 10.50 35.96 15.34
C GLY A 319 10.72 34.52 15.85
N ALA A 320 11.08 33.60 14.97
CA ALA A 320 11.35 32.20 15.30
C ALA A 320 12.72 31.99 15.96
N LEU A 321 13.63 32.98 15.92
CA LEU A 321 14.99 32.83 16.44
C LEU A 321 15.01 32.44 17.92
N ARG A 322 14.20 33.09 18.76
CA ARG A 322 14.13 32.81 20.20
C ARG A 322 13.63 31.39 20.50
N PRO A 323 12.44 30.96 20.02
CA PRO A 323 11.97 29.62 20.32
C PRO A 323 12.91 28.55 19.77
N LEU A 324 13.47 28.73 18.57
CA LEU A 324 14.45 27.80 18.00
C LEU A 324 15.73 27.69 18.85
N ALA A 325 16.25 28.79 19.37
CA ALA A 325 17.43 28.76 20.24
C ALA A 325 17.20 27.96 21.53
N VAL A 326 16.01 28.07 22.12
CA VAL A 326 15.64 27.25 23.28
C VAL A 326 15.54 25.76 22.94
N ALA A 327 15.02 25.44 21.76
CA ALA A 327 15.01 24.06 21.27
C ALA A 327 16.44 23.52 21.07
N TYR A 328 17.33 24.33 20.50
CA TYR A 328 18.73 23.95 20.31
C TYR A 328 19.44 23.69 21.63
N ASN A 329 19.15 24.48 22.67
CA ASN A 329 19.67 24.23 24.01
C ASN A 329 19.31 22.82 24.53
N THR A 330 18.08 22.39 24.26
CA THR A 330 17.60 21.10 24.77
C THR A 330 18.07 19.92 23.91
N LEU A 331 18.06 20.09 22.58
CA LEU A 331 18.29 19.01 21.64
C LEU A 331 19.77 18.78 21.31
N TYR A 332 20.55 19.86 21.22
CA TYR A 332 21.88 19.84 20.60
C TYR A 332 22.99 20.38 21.49
N PHE A 333 22.76 21.51 22.17
CA PHE A 333 23.80 22.27 22.85
C PHE A 333 23.33 22.73 24.24
N PRO A 334 23.43 21.90 25.29
CA PRO A 334 22.97 22.27 26.64
C PRO A 334 23.63 23.54 27.23
N GLU A 335 24.70 24.06 26.62
CA GLU A 335 25.34 25.33 26.95
C GLU A 335 24.64 26.52 26.25
N LYS A 336 24.08 27.45 27.06
CA LYS A 336 23.07 28.44 26.62
C LYS A 336 23.51 29.44 25.54
N GLU A 337 24.78 29.86 25.54
CA GLU A 337 25.26 30.95 24.66
C GLU A 337 25.59 30.48 23.23
N ALA A 338 25.99 29.21 23.06
CA ALA A 338 26.31 28.65 21.74
C ALA A 338 25.06 28.51 20.86
N SER A 339 23.93 28.09 21.43
CA SER A 339 22.70 27.77 20.68
C SER A 339 22.11 28.93 19.89
N LEU A 340 22.16 30.16 20.41
CA LEU A 340 21.63 31.32 19.70
C LEU A 340 22.40 31.55 18.39
N VAL A 341 23.73 31.51 18.47
CA VAL A 341 24.62 31.70 17.32
C VAL A 341 24.47 30.56 16.32
N GLU A 342 24.37 29.31 16.79
CA GLU A 342 24.16 28.13 15.93
C GLU A 342 22.81 28.19 15.18
N VAL A 343 21.71 28.58 15.84
CA VAL A 343 20.42 28.74 15.15
C VAL A 343 20.48 29.85 14.11
N ALA A 344 21.06 31.00 14.46
CA ALA A 344 21.23 32.10 13.53
C ALA A 344 22.06 31.68 12.31
N TYR A 345 23.10 30.86 12.54
CA TYR A 345 23.94 30.33 11.49
C TYR A 345 23.19 29.35 10.58
N ASP A 346 22.47 28.38 11.16
CA ASP A 346 21.66 27.42 10.42
C ASP A 346 20.57 28.12 9.59
N MET A 347 19.91 29.13 10.15
CA MET A 347 18.97 29.97 9.41
C MET A 347 19.68 30.68 8.24
N ALA A 348 20.84 31.28 8.49
CA ALA A 348 21.59 32.00 7.45
C ALA A 348 22.07 31.07 6.33
N LEU A 349 22.47 29.83 6.62
CA LEU A 349 22.80 28.82 5.62
C LEU A 349 21.61 28.55 4.67
N LEU A 350 20.41 28.35 5.21
CA LEU A 350 19.21 28.17 4.38
C LEU A 350 18.91 29.40 3.54
N LEU A 351 19.03 30.60 4.11
CA LEU A 351 18.82 31.84 3.39
C LEU A 351 19.87 32.07 2.30
N ALA A 352 21.12 31.70 2.53
CA ALA A 352 22.22 31.84 1.58
C ALA A 352 22.01 30.96 0.35
N SER A 353 21.36 29.80 0.50
CA SER A 353 20.98 28.95 -0.63
C SER A 353 20.02 29.64 -1.62
N ARG A 354 19.31 30.69 -1.16
CA ARG A 354 18.33 31.45 -1.93
C ARG A 354 18.93 32.78 -2.39
N PRO A 355 19.26 32.94 -3.69
CA PRO A 355 19.94 34.14 -4.16
C PRO A 355 19.17 35.43 -3.84
N GLY A 356 19.89 36.43 -3.34
CA GLY A 356 19.35 37.76 -3.09
C GLY A 356 18.60 37.96 -1.78
N LEU A 357 18.66 37.03 -0.81
CA LEU A 357 18.10 37.22 0.54
C LEU A 357 19.11 37.74 1.57
N LEU A 358 20.39 37.37 1.44
CA LEU A 358 21.48 37.82 2.31
C LEU A 358 22.47 38.70 1.55
N LEU A 359 23.09 39.63 2.28
CA LEU A 359 24.18 40.45 1.81
C LEU A 359 25.49 39.63 1.73
N PRO A 360 26.40 39.95 0.79
CA PRO A 360 27.74 39.36 0.75
C PRO A 360 28.49 39.55 2.08
N GLY A 361 29.32 38.58 2.46
CA GLY A 361 30.11 38.64 3.70
C GLY A 361 29.36 38.27 4.99
N TRP A 362 28.09 37.84 4.89
CA TRP A 362 27.27 37.40 6.04
C TRP A 362 27.96 36.34 6.90
N ALA A 363 28.67 35.39 6.29
CA ALA A 363 29.33 34.30 7.01
C ALA A 363 30.43 34.82 7.94
N LYS A 364 31.27 35.74 7.45
CA LYS A 364 32.31 36.39 8.26
C LYS A 364 31.72 37.24 9.39
N ALA A 365 30.59 37.90 9.14
CA ALA A 365 29.89 38.69 10.15
C ALA A 365 29.33 37.82 11.28
N LEU A 366 28.68 36.69 10.96
CA LEU A 366 28.19 35.74 11.97
C LEU A 366 29.34 35.02 12.70
N GLN A 367 30.44 34.72 12.01
CA GLN A 367 31.63 34.15 12.64
C GLN A 367 32.25 35.08 13.68
N GLY A 368 32.24 36.39 13.43
CA GLY A 368 32.68 37.41 14.38
C GLY A 368 31.84 37.43 15.67
N LEU A 369 30.55 37.10 15.58
CA LEU A 369 29.66 37.02 16.75
C LEU A 369 29.84 35.75 17.57
N ARG A 370 30.45 34.70 17.00
CA ARG A 370 30.72 33.42 17.66
C ARG A 370 32.01 33.41 18.50
N GLY A 371 32.67 34.57 18.66
CA GLY A 371 33.92 34.66 19.43
C GLY A 371 35.10 33.90 18.80
N GLY A 372 35.09 33.69 17.47
CA GLY A 372 36.21 33.09 16.74
C GLY A 372 36.19 31.56 16.59
N LEU A 373 35.16 30.85 17.10
CA LEU A 373 34.99 29.42 16.82
C LEU A 373 34.65 29.17 15.34
N PRO A 374 35.29 28.19 14.67
CA PRO A 374 35.12 27.96 13.22
C PRO A 374 33.73 27.39 12.90
N LEU A 375 32.96 28.10 12.07
CA LEU A 375 31.66 27.63 11.57
C LEU A 375 31.88 26.58 10.48
N GLU A 376 30.94 25.65 10.29
CA GLU A 376 30.98 24.75 9.12
C GLU A 376 30.99 25.59 7.84
N GLU A 377 32.02 25.48 7.00
CA GLU A 377 32.17 26.35 5.83
C GLU A 377 30.99 26.19 4.86
N PRO A 378 30.33 27.29 4.43
CA PRO A 378 29.22 27.23 3.51
C PRO A 378 29.67 26.63 2.18
N THR A 379 28.83 25.80 1.58
CA THR A 379 29.18 25.16 0.30
C THR A 379 29.25 26.23 -0.79
N PRO A 380 30.34 26.31 -1.58
CA PRO A 380 30.41 27.25 -2.71
C PRO A 380 29.24 27.02 -3.67
N GLN A 381 28.57 28.10 -4.09
CA GLN A 381 27.52 28.02 -5.09
C GLN A 381 28.12 27.73 -6.46
N GLU A 382 27.65 26.67 -7.13
CA GLU A 382 28.16 26.30 -8.45
C GLU A 382 27.37 26.99 -9.58
N GLY A 383 28.08 27.58 -10.54
CA GLY A 383 27.51 28.30 -11.68
C GLY A 383 26.58 27.42 -12.53
N SER A 384 25.36 27.93 -12.79
CA SER A 384 24.17 27.10 -13.03
C SER A 384 23.62 27.04 -14.46
N LYS A 385 24.19 27.69 -15.48
CA LYS A 385 23.53 27.72 -16.81
C LYS A 385 23.68 26.40 -17.59
N ASP A 386 24.89 25.93 -17.86
CA ASP A 386 25.09 24.69 -18.64
C ASP A 386 24.66 23.42 -17.93
N TYR A 387 24.67 23.47 -16.59
CA TYR A 387 24.26 22.33 -15.78
C TYR A 387 22.74 22.19 -15.68
N ARG A 388 22.00 23.31 -15.62
CA ARG A 388 20.52 23.28 -15.65
C ARG A 388 20.00 22.64 -16.94
N ALA A 389 20.56 23.00 -18.10
CA ALA A 389 20.20 22.41 -19.38
C ALA A 389 20.45 20.88 -19.41
N ARG A 390 21.63 20.43 -18.95
CA ARG A 390 21.96 19.00 -18.84
C ARG A 390 21.04 18.24 -17.88
N MET A 391 20.54 18.90 -16.83
CA MET A 391 19.63 18.28 -15.87
C MET A 391 18.16 18.31 -16.27
N GLU A 392 17.72 19.33 -17.01
CA GLU A 392 16.41 19.30 -17.70
C GLU A 392 16.37 18.16 -18.70
N GLU A 393 17.46 17.97 -19.46
CA GLU A 393 17.63 16.83 -20.36
C GLU A 393 17.55 15.50 -19.60
N TRP A 394 18.29 15.35 -18.49
CA TRP A 394 18.23 14.15 -17.65
C TRP A 394 16.86 13.91 -17.01
N GLY A 395 16.19 14.96 -16.53
CA GLY A 395 14.84 14.88 -15.95
C GLY A 395 13.78 14.49 -16.98
N ARG A 396 13.89 14.99 -18.21
CA ARG A 396 13.06 14.57 -19.36
C ARG A 396 13.26 13.07 -19.65
N ARG A 397 14.52 12.60 -19.72
CA ARG A 397 14.86 11.18 -19.89
C ARG A 397 14.24 10.30 -18.80
N LYS A 398 14.38 10.69 -17.53
CA LYS A 398 13.85 9.92 -16.39
C LYS A 398 12.33 9.85 -16.36
N ARG A 399 11.63 10.93 -16.73
CA ARG A 399 10.16 10.91 -16.86
C ARG A 399 9.70 9.92 -17.92
N LEU A 400 10.38 9.90 -19.06
CA LEU A 400 10.08 8.96 -20.14
C LEU A 400 10.34 7.51 -19.71
N GLU A 401 11.49 7.24 -19.07
CA GLU A 401 11.80 5.92 -18.50
C GLU A 401 10.73 5.45 -17.50
N ALA A 402 10.27 6.34 -16.61
CA ALA A 402 9.26 6.03 -15.60
C ALA A 402 7.90 5.72 -16.22
N ALA A 403 7.49 6.48 -17.24
CA ALA A 403 6.25 6.24 -17.98
C ALA A 403 6.27 4.88 -18.68
N LEU A 404 7.38 4.56 -19.36
CA LEU A 404 7.58 3.26 -20.02
C LEU A 404 7.56 2.12 -19.00
N ALA A 405 8.29 2.24 -17.89
CA ALA A 405 8.33 1.22 -16.84
C ALA A 405 6.98 0.98 -16.16
N ARG A 406 6.13 2.02 -16.06
CA ARG A 406 4.75 1.87 -15.57
C ARG A 406 3.92 1.03 -16.53
N LEU A 407 3.88 1.37 -17.81
CA LEU A 407 3.07 0.63 -18.79
C LEU A 407 3.60 -0.80 -19.01
N THR A 408 4.91 -1.03 -18.94
CA THR A 408 5.49 -2.37 -18.97
C THR A 408 4.94 -3.24 -17.82
N ARG A 409 4.91 -2.71 -16.60
CA ARG A 409 4.33 -3.42 -15.45
C ARG A 409 2.83 -3.68 -15.62
N GLU A 410 2.09 -2.69 -16.14
CA GLU A 410 0.66 -2.86 -16.42
C GLU A 410 0.43 -3.94 -17.50
N LEU A 411 1.24 -3.99 -18.56
CA LEU A 411 1.19 -5.07 -19.55
C LEU A 411 1.44 -6.42 -18.87
N HIS A 412 2.55 -6.61 -18.15
CA HIS A 412 2.84 -7.89 -17.51
C HIS A 412 1.73 -8.38 -16.55
N ARG A 413 0.94 -7.48 -15.97
CA ARG A 413 -0.18 -7.82 -15.09
C ARG A 413 -1.31 -8.55 -15.83
N TYR A 414 -1.62 -8.14 -17.06
CA TYR A 414 -2.70 -8.77 -17.82
C TYR A 414 -2.21 -9.98 -18.61
N ARG A 415 -3.01 -11.04 -18.61
CA ARG A 415 -2.77 -12.23 -19.43
C ARG A 415 -3.24 -11.98 -20.87
N SER A 416 -2.38 -12.26 -21.84
CA SER A 416 -2.77 -12.28 -23.27
C SER A 416 -3.64 -13.50 -23.55
N LEU A 417 -4.69 -13.34 -24.37
CA LEU A 417 -5.61 -14.43 -24.73
C LEU A 417 -5.29 -15.02 -26.10
N THR A 418 -4.51 -14.33 -26.92
CA THR A 418 -4.14 -14.75 -28.28
C THR A 418 -2.63 -14.72 -28.51
N ARG A 419 -2.16 -15.57 -29.42
CA ARG A 419 -0.76 -15.63 -29.84
C ARG A 419 -0.31 -14.32 -30.51
N GLU A 420 -1.21 -13.63 -31.22
CA GLU A 420 -0.94 -12.32 -31.83
C GLU A 420 -0.66 -11.24 -30.77
N GLU A 421 -1.42 -11.21 -29.67
CA GLU A 421 -1.19 -10.28 -28.55
C GLU A 421 0.12 -10.60 -27.81
N GLU A 422 0.50 -11.87 -27.68
CA GLU A 422 1.77 -12.28 -27.08
C GLU A 422 2.96 -11.83 -27.94
N VAL A 423 2.88 -12.01 -29.25
CA VAL A 423 3.91 -11.55 -30.20
C VAL A 423 4.01 -10.02 -30.19
N ALA A 424 2.88 -9.31 -30.31
CA ALA A 424 2.84 -7.84 -30.29
C ALA A 424 3.37 -7.28 -28.95
N ARG A 425 3.04 -7.92 -27.83
CA ARG A 425 3.61 -7.57 -26.52
C ARG A 425 5.12 -7.75 -26.52
N ALA A 426 5.64 -8.90 -26.96
CA ALA A 426 7.07 -9.17 -26.95
C ALA A 426 7.85 -8.18 -27.83
N GLU A 427 7.32 -7.86 -29.02
CA GLU A 427 7.92 -6.86 -29.91
C GLU A 427 7.96 -5.46 -29.29
N LEU A 428 6.86 -5.02 -28.66
CA LEU A 428 6.82 -3.72 -27.99
C LEU A 428 7.78 -3.68 -26.79
N LEU A 429 7.83 -4.74 -25.98
CA LEU A 429 8.75 -4.81 -24.86
C LEU A 429 10.21 -4.78 -25.30
N GLY A 430 10.57 -5.48 -26.38
CA GLY A 430 11.91 -5.42 -26.96
C GLY A 430 12.29 -4.00 -27.42
N LYS A 431 11.35 -3.28 -28.05
CA LYS A 431 11.57 -1.87 -28.44
C LYS A 431 11.71 -0.95 -27.23
N VAL A 432 10.95 -1.18 -26.15
CA VAL A 432 11.06 -0.44 -24.90
C VAL A 432 12.40 -0.68 -24.22
N GLU A 433 12.88 -1.91 -24.19
CA GLU A 433 14.20 -2.24 -23.63
C GLU A 433 15.32 -1.54 -24.40
N ALA A 434 15.30 -1.58 -25.73
CA ALA A 434 16.26 -0.88 -26.57
C ALA A 434 16.25 0.64 -26.33
N LEU A 435 15.06 1.25 -26.23
CA LEU A 435 14.94 2.68 -25.94
C LEU A 435 15.42 3.04 -24.53
N ARG A 436 15.15 2.20 -23.52
CA ARG A 436 15.64 2.41 -22.15
C ARG A 436 17.18 2.31 -22.07
N GLU A 437 17.76 1.40 -22.82
CA GLU A 437 19.22 1.29 -22.93
C GLU A 437 19.83 2.56 -23.55
N GLU A 438 19.22 3.09 -24.61
CA GLU A 438 19.63 4.36 -25.22
C GLU A 438 19.45 5.57 -24.28
N LEU A 439 18.32 5.68 -23.58
CA LEU A 439 18.07 6.75 -22.61
C LEU A 439 19.09 6.75 -21.45
N GLY A 440 19.59 5.57 -21.08
CA GLY A 440 20.59 5.37 -20.05
C GLY A 440 22.02 5.79 -20.44
N LYS A 441 22.31 6.00 -21.74
CA LYS A 441 23.64 6.42 -22.20
C LYS A 441 23.83 7.92 -21.96
N GLU A 442 24.85 8.30 -21.18
CA GLU A 442 25.20 9.71 -20.92
C GLU A 442 25.51 10.49 -22.22
N ALA A 443 25.99 9.81 -23.27
CA ALA A 443 26.22 10.36 -24.60
C ALA A 443 25.55 9.48 -25.67
N SER A 444 24.21 9.47 -25.70
CA SER A 444 23.48 8.82 -26.81
C SER A 444 23.74 9.61 -28.11
N PRO A 445 23.98 8.92 -29.24
CA PRO A 445 24.15 9.56 -30.55
C PRO A 445 22.84 10.16 -31.10
N ALA A 446 21.68 9.79 -30.55
CA ALA A 446 20.39 10.34 -30.94
C ALA A 446 20.04 11.60 -30.11
N PRO A 447 19.53 12.68 -30.74
CA PRO A 447 19.00 13.83 -30.02
C PRO A 447 17.87 13.42 -29.06
N LEU A 448 17.78 14.05 -27.88
CA LEU A 448 16.74 13.72 -26.90
C LEU A 448 15.33 13.85 -27.47
N GLU A 449 15.09 14.86 -28.33
CA GLU A 449 13.81 15.09 -28.99
C GLU A 449 13.36 13.88 -29.82
N ALA A 450 14.28 13.21 -30.52
CA ALA A 450 13.99 12.01 -31.28
C ALA A 450 13.64 10.82 -30.37
N LEU A 451 14.39 10.64 -29.28
CA LEU A 451 14.12 9.61 -28.28
C LEU A 451 12.76 9.83 -27.58
N GLU A 452 12.35 11.07 -27.38
CA GLU A 452 11.03 11.41 -26.84
C GLU A 452 9.90 11.14 -27.81
N GLU A 453 10.08 11.40 -29.11
CA GLU A 453 9.09 11.06 -30.13
C GLU A 453 8.90 9.54 -30.23
N ASP A 454 10.00 8.79 -30.28
CA ASP A 454 9.99 7.32 -30.27
C ASP A 454 9.31 6.79 -29.00
N GLY A 455 9.66 7.36 -27.84
CA GLY A 455 9.06 6.99 -26.57
C GLY A 455 7.56 7.28 -26.51
N LYS A 456 7.12 8.45 -27.00
CA LYS A 456 5.68 8.79 -27.09
C LYS A 456 4.93 7.84 -28.03
N ALA A 457 5.53 7.47 -29.16
CA ALA A 457 4.95 6.50 -30.09
C ALA A 457 4.81 5.12 -29.44
N LEU A 458 5.82 4.66 -28.70
CA LEU A 458 5.78 3.41 -27.96
C LEU A 458 4.72 3.42 -26.85
N LEU A 459 4.63 4.52 -26.08
CA LEU A 459 3.60 4.66 -25.04
C LEU A 459 2.19 4.50 -25.63
N ARG A 460 1.89 5.19 -26.74
CA ARG A 460 0.59 5.07 -27.43
C ARG A 460 0.32 3.65 -27.89
N ALA A 461 1.28 2.99 -28.52
CA ALA A 461 1.13 1.61 -28.98
C ALA A 461 0.91 0.61 -27.83
N MET A 462 1.56 0.83 -26.69
CA MET A 462 1.37 0.02 -25.48
C MET A 462 -0.02 0.24 -24.85
N GLU A 463 -0.50 1.49 -24.82
CA GLU A 463 -1.85 1.84 -24.35
C GLU A 463 -2.92 1.18 -25.22
N GLU A 464 -2.81 1.28 -26.55
CA GLU A 464 -3.74 0.63 -27.49
C GLU A 464 -3.76 -0.90 -27.36
N LEU A 465 -2.60 -1.53 -27.10
CA LEU A 465 -2.54 -2.98 -26.84
C LEU A 465 -3.20 -3.33 -25.50
N LEU A 466 -2.94 -2.54 -24.45
CA LEU A 466 -3.56 -2.72 -23.14
C LEU A 466 -5.07 -2.61 -23.19
N GLU A 467 -5.61 -1.62 -23.89
CA GLU A 467 -7.05 -1.45 -24.06
C GLU A 467 -7.69 -2.63 -24.79
N ARG A 468 -7.07 -3.11 -25.87
CA ARG A 468 -7.53 -4.31 -26.59
C ARG A 468 -7.56 -5.55 -25.70
N ILE A 469 -6.50 -5.80 -24.93
CA ILE A 469 -6.41 -6.93 -24.00
C ILE A 469 -7.49 -6.80 -22.90
N ARG A 470 -7.64 -5.62 -22.29
CA ARG A 470 -8.65 -5.36 -21.25
C ARG A 470 -10.06 -5.61 -21.77
N HIS A 471 -10.40 -5.07 -22.94
CA HIS A 471 -11.71 -5.24 -23.55
C HIS A 471 -12.02 -6.73 -23.79
N ARG A 472 -11.06 -7.49 -24.34
CA ARG A 472 -11.24 -8.92 -24.62
C ARG A 472 -11.37 -9.75 -23.34
N LEU A 473 -10.57 -9.47 -22.31
CA LEU A 473 -10.70 -10.10 -21.00
C LEU A 473 -12.07 -9.81 -20.36
N GLU A 474 -12.60 -8.60 -20.53
CA GLU A 474 -13.93 -8.24 -20.03
C GLU A 474 -15.04 -9.03 -20.75
N VAL A 475 -14.97 -9.14 -22.08
CA VAL A 475 -15.92 -9.93 -22.88
C VAL A 475 -15.89 -11.40 -22.48
N GLU A 476 -14.70 -12.00 -22.37
CA GLU A 476 -14.54 -13.40 -21.98
C GLU A 476 -15.01 -13.63 -20.53
N ARG A 477 -14.72 -12.70 -19.61
CA ARG A 477 -15.23 -12.74 -18.25
C ARG A 477 -16.75 -12.74 -18.20
N LYS A 478 -17.42 -11.88 -19.00
CA LYS A 478 -18.89 -11.84 -19.08
C LYS A 478 -19.44 -13.17 -19.61
N ARG A 479 -18.85 -13.70 -20.69
CA ARG A 479 -19.23 -14.99 -21.28
C ARG A 479 -19.16 -16.14 -20.26
N LEU A 480 -18.02 -16.31 -19.58
CA LEU A 480 -17.81 -17.38 -18.60
C LEU A 480 -18.75 -17.26 -17.39
N LEU A 481 -19.05 -16.03 -16.96
CA LEU A 481 -20.00 -15.81 -15.86
C LEU A 481 -21.43 -16.15 -16.24
N GLU A 482 -21.87 -15.81 -17.45
CA GLU A 482 -23.20 -16.19 -17.94
C GLU A 482 -23.33 -17.71 -18.11
N GLU A 483 -22.30 -18.37 -18.64
CA GLU A 483 -22.27 -19.84 -18.73
C GLU A 483 -22.32 -20.49 -17.33
N ALA A 484 -21.56 -19.97 -16.36
CA ALA A 484 -21.59 -20.45 -14.99
C ALA A 484 -22.95 -20.21 -14.30
N LYS A 485 -23.64 -19.10 -14.60
CA LYS A 485 -25.01 -18.84 -14.11
C LYS A 485 -25.99 -19.86 -14.69
N SER A 486 -25.94 -20.10 -15.99
CA SER A 486 -26.79 -21.07 -16.68
C SER A 486 -26.62 -22.49 -16.10
N LEU A 487 -25.37 -22.95 -15.96
CA LEU A 487 -25.08 -24.26 -15.36
C LEU A 487 -25.56 -24.39 -13.91
N LYS A 488 -25.44 -23.31 -13.12
CA LYS A 488 -25.94 -23.29 -11.74
C LYS A 488 -27.47 -23.35 -11.68
N ALA A 489 -28.16 -22.66 -12.60
CA ALA A 489 -29.62 -22.72 -12.71
C ALA A 489 -30.10 -24.13 -13.08
N GLN A 490 -29.46 -24.75 -14.08
CA GLN A 490 -29.74 -26.14 -14.48
C GLN A 490 -29.48 -27.14 -13.34
N ALA A 491 -28.39 -26.97 -12.59
CA ALA A 491 -28.07 -27.79 -11.42
C ALA A 491 -29.13 -27.68 -10.32
N LEU A 492 -29.59 -26.46 -10.02
CA LEU A 492 -30.62 -26.22 -9.02
C LEU A 492 -31.96 -26.83 -9.42
N GLU A 493 -32.35 -26.69 -10.69
CA GLU A 493 -33.58 -27.29 -11.19
C GLU A 493 -33.54 -28.82 -11.12
N ALA A 494 -32.45 -29.44 -11.56
CA ALA A 494 -32.25 -30.88 -11.49
C ALA A 494 -32.27 -31.41 -10.05
N TYR A 495 -31.64 -30.70 -9.13
CA TYR A 495 -31.64 -31.06 -7.71
C TYR A 495 -33.05 -30.96 -7.10
N ASN A 496 -33.78 -29.89 -7.39
CA ASN A 496 -35.16 -29.71 -6.91
C ASN A 496 -36.09 -30.79 -7.46
N LEU A 497 -35.94 -31.15 -8.74
CA LEU A 497 -36.68 -32.26 -9.34
C LEU A 497 -36.35 -33.58 -8.63
N ALA A 498 -35.06 -33.86 -8.40
CA ALA A 498 -34.65 -35.07 -7.71
C ALA A 498 -35.23 -35.19 -6.29
N GLN A 499 -35.24 -34.10 -5.51
CA GLN A 499 -35.86 -34.09 -4.18
C GLN A 499 -37.37 -34.35 -4.24
N LYS A 500 -38.07 -33.75 -5.21
CA LYS A 500 -39.50 -34.01 -5.43
C LYS A 500 -39.76 -35.46 -5.80
N LEU A 501 -38.97 -36.04 -6.71
CA LEU A 501 -39.10 -37.44 -7.12
C LEU A 501 -38.84 -38.40 -5.96
N LYS A 502 -37.83 -38.14 -5.11
CA LYS A 502 -37.61 -38.92 -3.89
C LYS A 502 -38.79 -38.88 -2.93
N ALA A 503 -39.37 -37.70 -2.72
CA ALA A 503 -40.55 -37.57 -1.87
C ALA A 503 -41.77 -38.30 -2.43
N LEU A 504 -42.01 -38.21 -3.75
CA LEU A 504 -43.12 -38.87 -4.43
C LEU A 504 -42.93 -40.38 -4.54
N ALA A 505 -41.69 -40.87 -4.67
CA ALA A 505 -41.40 -42.30 -4.68
C ALA A 505 -41.90 -43.03 -3.42
N TYR A 506 -41.94 -42.35 -2.26
CA TYR A 506 -42.48 -42.92 -1.03
C TYR A 506 -43.97 -42.66 -0.81
N ARG A 507 -44.47 -41.50 -1.25
CA ARG A 507 -45.85 -41.06 -0.95
C ARG A 507 -46.85 -41.46 -2.01
N ASN A 508 -46.51 -41.26 -3.29
CA ASN A 508 -47.38 -41.49 -4.43
C ASN A 508 -46.55 -41.68 -5.72
N PRO A 509 -46.11 -42.92 -6.02
CA PRO A 509 -45.25 -43.20 -7.17
C PRO A 509 -45.88 -42.85 -8.52
N GLU A 510 -47.20 -42.96 -8.67
CA GLU A 510 -47.87 -42.60 -9.94
C GLU A 510 -47.78 -41.11 -10.24
N GLU A 511 -47.89 -40.26 -9.21
CA GLU A 511 -47.74 -38.81 -9.34
C GLU A 511 -46.29 -38.42 -9.70
N GLY A 512 -45.31 -39.15 -9.16
CA GLY A 512 -43.91 -39.03 -9.58
C GLY A 512 -43.70 -39.38 -11.05
N MET A 513 -44.36 -40.43 -11.55
CA MET A 513 -44.29 -40.83 -12.96
C MET A 513 -44.97 -39.83 -13.89
N ARG A 514 -46.10 -39.23 -13.48
CA ARG A 514 -46.73 -38.12 -14.22
C ARG A 514 -45.84 -36.90 -14.32
N LEU A 515 -45.12 -36.56 -13.24
CA LEU A 515 -44.17 -35.44 -13.25
C LEU A 515 -43.00 -35.68 -14.24
N LEU A 516 -42.54 -36.93 -14.37
CA LEU A 516 -41.55 -37.30 -15.38
C LEU A 516 -42.14 -37.28 -16.80
N GLU A 517 -43.42 -37.65 -16.97
CA GLU A 517 -44.15 -37.63 -18.23
C GLU A 517 -44.35 -36.20 -18.75
N GLU A 518 -44.76 -35.27 -17.89
CA GLU A 518 -44.88 -33.83 -18.21
C GLU A 518 -43.55 -33.22 -18.70
N ARG A 519 -42.42 -33.75 -18.20
CA ARG A 519 -41.07 -33.35 -18.61
C ARG A 519 -40.53 -34.17 -19.79
N GLY A 520 -41.35 -35.02 -20.38
CA GLY A 520 -41.01 -35.85 -21.55
C GLY A 520 -39.98 -36.95 -21.28
N MET A 521 -39.74 -37.30 -20.01
CA MET A 521 -38.73 -38.30 -19.64
C MET A 521 -39.24 -39.74 -19.70
N VAL A 522 -40.55 -39.95 -19.55
CA VAL A 522 -41.23 -41.26 -19.64
C VAL A 522 -42.50 -41.13 -20.49
N GLN A 523 -43.00 -42.25 -21.02
CA GLN A 523 -44.22 -42.29 -21.84
C GLN A 523 -45.21 -43.31 -21.30
N ARG A 524 -46.50 -42.96 -21.27
CA ARG A 524 -47.57 -43.85 -20.84
C ARG A 524 -48.17 -44.62 -22.02
N VAL A 525 -48.37 -45.93 -21.86
CA VAL A 525 -48.97 -46.82 -22.86
C VAL A 525 -50.26 -47.43 -22.30
N ALA A 526 -51.36 -47.36 -23.06
CA ALA A 526 -52.64 -47.97 -22.67
C ALA A 526 -52.69 -49.44 -23.13
N VAL A 527 -53.05 -50.36 -22.23
CA VAL A 527 -53.21 -51.79 -22.55
C VAL A 527 -54.56 -52.01 -23.23
N ALA A 528 -54.56 -52.61 -24.43
CA ALA A 528 -55.76 -52.87 -25.23
C ALA A 528 -56.74 -53.84 -24.55
N ALA A 529 -58.03 -53.53 -24.59
CA ALA A 529 -59.12 -54.31 -23.98
C ALA A 529 -59.30 -55.69 -24.65
N LEU A 530 -59.46 -56.75 -23.84
CA LEU A 530 -59.83 -58.10 -24.31
C LEU A 530 -61.32 -58.14 -24.72
N PRO A 531 -61.70 -58.94 -25.74
CA PRO A 531 -63.06 -58.97 -26.30
C PRO A 531 -64.10 -59.63 -25.37
N ALA A 532 -65.37 -59.21 -25.53
CA ALA A 532 -66.52 -59.55 -24.69
C ALA A 532 -66.84 -61.07 -24.58
N PRO A 533 -67.41 -61.53 -23.45
CA PRO A 533 -67.66 -62.95 -23.21
C PRO A 533 -68.75 -63.51 -24.14
N LYS A 534 -68.52 -64.72 -24.67
CA LYS A 534 -69.49 -65.48 -25.49
C LYS A 534 -70.75 -65.80 -24.68
N GLU A 535 -71.92 -65.71 -25.31
CA GLU A 535 -73.20 -66.11 -24.73
C GLU A 535 -73.18 -67.57 -24.24
N LYS A 536 -73.71 -67.82 -23.04
CA LYS A 536 -73.77 -69.16 -22.44
C LYS A 536 -74.67 -70.11 -23.27
N PRO A 537 -74.29 -71.40 -23.43
CA PRO A 537 -75.08 -72.40 -24.13
C PRO A 537 -76.47 -72.60 -23.49
N PRO A 538 -77.49 -73.02 -24.26
CA PRO A 538 -78.89 -73.07 -23.82
C PRO A 538 -79.12 -73.98 -22.61
N GLU A 539 -78.33 -75.05 -22.46
CA GLU A 539 -78.42 -75.98 -21.32
C GLU A 539 -78.09 -75.29 -19.98
N GLU A 540 -77.11 -74.38 -19.96
CA GLU A 540 -76.76 -73.62 -18.77
C GLU A 540 -77.83 -72.58 -18.41
N ARG A 541 -78.55 -72.02 -19.41
CA ARG A 541 -79.66 -71.10 -19.14
C ARG A 541 -80.86 -71.82 -18.52
N VAL A 542 -81.14 -73.05 -18.97
CA VAL A 542 -82.22 -73.88 -18.40
C VAL A 542 -81.88 -74.28 -16.96
N MET A 543 -80.62 -74.67 -16.70
CA MET A 543 -80.16 -74.98 -15.35
C MET A 543 -80.12 -73.75 -14.43
N GLN A 544 -79.76 -72.56 -14.94
CA GLN A 544 -79.88 -71.30 -14.19
C GLN A 544 -81.35 -71.00 -13.85
N GLY A 545 -82.26 -71.14 -14.82
CA GLY A 545 -83.70 -70.94 -14.60
C GLY A 545 -84.29 -71.92 -13.58
N PHE A 546 -83.89 -73.19 -13.64
CA PHE A 546 -84.32 -74.21 -12.69
C PHE A 546 -83.77 -73.95 -11.28
N SER A 547 -82.51 -73.52 -11.18
CA SER A 547 -81.88 -73.18 -9.89
C SER A 547 -82.51 -71.96 -9.24
N VAL A 548 -82.88 -70.95 -10.03
CA VAL A 548 -83.63 -69.77 -9.55
C VAL A 548 -85.04 -70.18 -9.10
N ALA A 549 -85.75 -71.00 -9.87
CA ALA A 549 -87.11 -71.44 -9.52
C ALA A 549 -87.16 -72.35 -8.29
N LEU A 550 -86.22 -73.30 -8.17
CA LEU A 550 -86.08 -74.19 -7.02
C LEU A 550 -85.65 -73.40 -5.77
N GLY A 551 -84.74 -72.44 -5.92
CA GLY A 551 -84.34 -71.53 -4.85
C GLY A 551 -85.52 -70.70 -4.31
N LEU A 552 -86.34 -70.14 -5.19
CA LEU A 552 -87.55 -69.39 -4.81
C LEU A 552 -88.59 -70.27 -4.10
N LEU A 553 -88.84 -71.50 -4.59
CA LEU A 553 -89.79 -72.43 -3.96
C LEU A 553 -89.33 -72.87 -2.56
N LEU A 554 -88.03 -73.18 -2.40
CA LEU A 554 -87.46 -73.52 -1.10
C LEU A 554 -87.48 -72.32 -0.13
N GLY A 555 -87.20 -71.13 -0.64
CA GLY A 555 -87.28 -69.87 0.11
C GLY A 555 -88.70 -69.57 0.61
N LEU A 556 -89.71 -69.75 -0.25
CA LEU A 556 -91.13 -69.54 0.08
C LEU A 556 -91.70 -70.61 1.02
N SER A 557 -91.13 -71.82 1.04
CA SER A 557 -91.46 -72.88 2.01
C SER A 557 -90.80 -72.72 3.40
N GLY A 558 -90.05 -71.62 3.61
CA GLY A 558 -89.43 -71.27 4.90
C GLY A 558 -87.96 -71.71 5.07
N ARG A 559 -87.32 -72.29 4.05
CA ARG A 559 -85.88 -72.64 4.10
C ARG A 559 -85.01 -71.50 3.55
N ARG A 560 -84.23 -70.85 4.43
CA ARG A 560 -83.36 -69.70 4.08
C ARG A 560 -82.39 -69.97 2.93
N GLU A 561 -81.87 -71.19 2.82
CA GLU A 561 -80.92 -71.63 1.80
C GLU A 561 -81.47 -71.51 0.37
N GLY A 562 -82.81 -71.52 0.22
CA GLY A 562 -83.45 -71.32 -1.08
C GLY A 562 -83.19 -69.92 -1.65
N TRP A 563 -83.22 -68.88 -0.82
CA TRP A 563 -83.00 -67.49 -1.28
C TRP A 563 -81.57 -67.25 -1.75
N SER A 564 -80.57 -67.82 -1.08
CA SER A 564 -79.16 -67.73 -1.50
C SER A 564 -78.91 -68.39 -2.84
N LEU A 565 -79.53 -69.55 -3.09
CA LEU A 565 -79.36 -70.29 -4.34
C LEU A 565 -79.97 -69.53 -5.53
N ALA A 566 -81.08 -68.82 -5.32
CA ALA A 566 -81.68 -67.96 -6.33
C ALA A 566 -80.83 -66.71 -6.64
N LEU A 567 -80.20 -66.11 -5.62
CA LEU A 567 -79.37 -64.91 -5.77
C LEU A 567 -78.04 -65.18 -6.46
N GLU A 568 -77.35 -66.28 -6.10
CA GLU A 568 -76.09 -66.66 -6.73
C GLU A 568 -76.26 -67.07 -8.20
N ALA A 569 -77.39 -67.70 -8.54
CA ALA A 569 -77.70 -68.04 -9.91
C ALA A 569 -78.05 -66.81 -10.76
N ALA A 570 -78.47 -65.69 -10.17
CA ALA A 570 -78.96 -64.52 -10.90
C ALA A 570 -77.89 -63.46 -11.24
N LEU A 571 -76.72 -63.45 -10.59
CA LEU A 571 -75.72 -62.38 -10.73
C LEU A 571 -74.46 -62.79 -11.52
N PRO A 572 -74.07 -62.06 -12.59
CA PRO A 572 -72.80 -62.30 -13.30
C PRO A 572 -71.59 -61.78 -12.50
N LYS A 573 -70.48 -62.55 -12.48
CA LYS A 573 -69.20 -62.16 -11.85
C LYS A 573 -68.45 -61.11 -12.69
N ALA A 574 -67.92 -60.05 -12.07
CA ALA A 574 -67.20 -58.96 -12.74
C ALA A 574 -65.72 -59.30 -13.09
N PRO A 575 -65.13 -58.74 -14.18
CA PRO A 575 -63.73 -58.94 -14.55
C PRO A 575 -62.74 -58.00 -13.81
N PRO A 576 -61.43 -58.35 -13.71
CA PRO A 576 -60.39 -57.57 -13.00
C PRO A 576 -59.92 -56.32 -13.78
N SER A 577 -59.54 -55.25 -13.05
CA SER A 577 -59.15 -53.92 -13.58
C SER A 577 -57.73 -53.85 -14.18
N LEU A 578 -57.58 -53.19 -15.33
CA LEU A 578 -56.29 -52.89 -16.01
C LEU A 578 -55.65 -51.59 -15.47
N ALA A 579 -54.44 -51.66 -14.91
CA ALA A 579 -53.66 -50.49 -14.49
C ALA A 579 -52.79 -49.93 -15.65
N PRO A 580 -52.53 -48.60 -15.72
CA PRO A 580 -51.69 -48.01 -16.75
C PRO A 580 -50.21 -48.40 -16.65
N VAL A 581 -49.53 -48.52 -17.79
CA VAL A 581 -48.11 -48.90 -17.87
C VAL A 581 -47.26 -47.72 -18.36
N TRP A 582 -46.16 -47.40 -17.67
CA TRP A 582 -45.18 -46.40 -18.11
C TRP A 582 -43.94 -47.06 -18.70
N THR A 583 -43.32 -46.39 -19.68
CA THR A 583 -42.10 -46.83 -20.34
C THR A 583 -41.00 -45.75 -20.26
N PHE A 584 -39.76 -46.19 -20.06
CA PHE A 584 -38.54 -45.37 -20.13
C PHE A 584 -37.61 -45.97 -21.18
N GLN A 585 -37.21 -45.20 -22.19
CA GLN A 585 -36.37 -45.69 -23.29
C GLN A 585 -36.88 -46.98 -23.96
N GLY A 586 -38.21 -47.11 -24.08
CA GLY A 586 -38.85 -48.28 -24.69
C GLY A 586 -38.99 -49.51 -23.79
N GLN A 587 -38.55 -49.46 -22.53
CA GLN A 587 -38.71 -50.54 -21.56
C GLN A 587 -39.80 -50.21 -20.53
N GLU A 588 -40.63 -51.18 -20.19
CA GLU A 588 -41.68 -51.06 -19.17
C GLU A 588 -41.08 -50.89 -17.77
N VAL A 589 -41.60 -49.91 -17.03
CA VAL A 589 -41.23 -49.64 -15.64
C VAL A 589 -42.08 -50.49 -14.71
N LYS A 590 -41.50 -51.58 -14.21
CA LYS A 590 -42.20 -52.56 -13.35
C LYS A 590 -42.34 -52.11 -11.88
N ASP A 591 -41.37 -51.35 -11.37
CA ASP A 591 -41.36 -50.81 -10.01
C ASP A 591 -41.18 -49.30 -10.08
N LEU A 592 -42.30 -48.58 -9.98
CA LEU A 592 -42.34 -47.12 -10.10
C LEU A 592 -41.53 -46.43 -9.00
N ALA A 593 -41.63 -46.91 -7.75
CA ALA A 593 -40.96 -46.29 -6.62
C ALA A 593 -39.44 -46.41 -6.73
N ARG A 594 -38.95 -47.61 -7.07
CA ARG A 594 -37.53 -47.85 -7.29
C ARG A 594 -37.01 -47.07 -8.49
N PHE A 595 -37.74 -47.05 -9.60
CA PHE A 595 -37.35 -46.31 -10.80
C PHE A 595 -37.24 -44.79 -10.54
N LEU A 596 -38.21 -44.20 -9.84
CA LEU A 596 -38.16 -42.79 -9.43
C LEU A 596 -36.95 -42.48 -8.55
N TRP A 597 -36.60 -43.41 -7.65
CA TRP A 597 -35.41 -43.29 -6.80
C TRP A 597 -34.10 -43.32 -7.59
N GLU A 598 -33.99 -44.25 -8.54
CA GLU A 598 -32.83 -44.36 -9.44
C GLU A 598 -32.69 -43.13 -10.34
N MET A 599 -33.80 -42.63 -10.89
CA MET A 599 -33.83 -41.40 -11.68
C MET A 599 -33.46 -40.17 -10.86
N ALA A 600 -33.97 -40.05 -9.63
CA ALA A 600 -33.61 -38.97 -8.74
C ALA A 600 -32.10 -38.97 -8.40
N ASN A 601 -31.51 -40.13 -8.16
CA ASN A 601 -30.07 -40.23 -7.91
C ASN A 601 -29.22 -39.84 -9.14
N ARG A 602 -29.66 -40.19 -10.35
CA ARG A 602 -29.01 -39.75 -11.60
C ARG A 602 -29.07 -38.23 -11.75
N LEU A 603 -30.24 -37.63 -11.48
CA LEU A 603 -30.42 -36.16 -11.50
C LEU A 603 -29.58 -35.44 -10.45
N GLU A 604 -29.45 -36.00 -9.24
CA GLU A 604 -28.52 -35.46 -8.22
C GLU A 604 -27.06 -35.54 -8.67
N GLY A 605 -26.66 -36.66 -9.29
CA GLY A 605 -25.32 -36.81 -9.87
C GLY A 605 -25.04 -35.76 -10.94
N TRP A 606 -26.00 -35.54 -11.84
CA TRP A 606 -25.92 -34.52 -12.88
C TRP A 606 -25.89 -33.10 -12.31
N ALA A 607 -26.72 -32.81 -11.30
CA ALA A 607 -26.72 -31.53 -10.60
C ALA A 607 -25.36 -31.23 -9.95
N ARG A 608 -24.74 -32.22 -9.28
CA ARG A 608 -23.40 -32.09 -8.70
C ARG A 608 -22.34 -31.80 -9.76
N GLN A 609 -22.38 -32.50 -10.90
CA GLN A 609 -21.45 -32.26 -12.01
C GLN A 609 -21.59 -30.85 -12.59
N ASN A 610 -22.81 -30.39 -12.86
CA ASN A 610 -23.05 -29.04 -13.38
C ASN A 610 -22.66 -27.95 -12.37
N SER A 611 -22.92 -28.17 -11.08
CA SER A 611 -22.48 -27.27 -10.01
C SER A 611 -20.95 -27.18 -9.94
N SER A 612 -20.26 -28.32 -10.02
CA SER A 612 -18.79 -28.37 -10.06
C SER A 612 -18.22 -27.67 -11.30
N LYS A 613 -18.80 -27.89 -12.49
CA LYS A 613 -18.42 -27.17 -13.71
C LYS A 613 -18.63 -25.66 -13.58
N ALA A 614 -19.78 -25.22 -13.04
CA ALA A 614 -20.06 -23.81 -12.80
C ALA A 614 -19.05 -23.18 -11.82
N GLN A 615 -18.63 -23.92 -10.79
CA GLN A 615 -17.59 -23.49 -9.87
C GLN A 615 -16.22 -23.39 -10.56
N SER A 616 -15.83 -24.38 -11.37
CA SER A 616 -14.60 -24.35 -12.15
C SER A 616 -14.54 -23.15 -13.11
N LEU A 617 -15.64 -22.80 -13.78
CA LEU A 617 -15.72 -21.60 -14.62
C LEU A 617 -15.53 -20.31 -13.81
N ARG A 618 -16.09 -20.23 -12.58
CA ARG A 618 -15.88 -19.07 -11.69
C ARG A 618 -14.43 -18.97 -11.19
N GLU A 619 -13.78 -20.10 -10.95
CA GLU A 619 -12.36 -20.17 -10.62
C GLU A 619 -11.48 -19.73 -11.79
N LYS A 620 -11.81 -20.14 -13.03
CA LYS A 620 -11.16 -19.63 -14.25
C LYS A 620 -11.29 -18.11 -14.37
N VAL A 621 -12.48 -17.54 -14.08
CA VAL A 621 -12.68 -16.09 -14.06
C VAL A 621 -11.79 -15.38 -13.04
N ARG A 622 -11.55 -15.99 -11.86
CA ARG A 622 -10.63 -15.43 -10.86
C ARG A 622 -9.18 -15.42 -11.35
N GLY A 623 -8.79 -16.36 -12.21
CA GLY A 623 -7.46 -16.43 -12.82
C GLY A 623 -7.27 -15.57 -14.08
N LEU A 624 -8.26 -14.77 -14.48
CA LEU A 624 -8.16 -13.80 -15.59
C LEU A 624 -7.78 -12.38 -15.13
N ALA A 625 -7.71 -12.14 -13.81
CA ALA A 625 -7.29 -10.88 -13.19
C ALA A 625 -5.81 -10.94 -12.78
#